data_AF-A0A067E1Q4-F1
#
_entry.id   AF-A0A067E1Q4-F1
#
_cell.length_a   1.000
_cell.length_b   1.000
_cell.length_c   1.000
_cell.angle_alpha   90.00
_cell.angle_beta   90.00
_cell.angle_gamma   90.00
#
_symmetry.space_group_name_H-M   'P 1'
#
loop_
_entity.id
_entity.type
_entity.pdbx_description
1 polymer ?
#
loop_
_entity_poly.entity_id
_entity_poly.type
_entity_poly.pdbx_seq_one_letter_code
_entity_poly.pdbx_strand_id
1 'polypeptide(L)' 'VFSDLKAQILTSQPVDQHQRLSVCFDKLMADVARSLDSKNRDKFTQNLTVFRHEFRVK' A
#
# COMPACT_ATOMS: atom_id res chain seq x y z
N VAL A 1 -0.87 -2.25 -12.19
CA VAL A 1 -0.54 -0.80 -12.40
C VAL A 1 0.60 -0.31 -11.50
N PHE A 2 0.81 -0.89 -10.30
CA PHE A 2 1.85 -0.46 -9.35
C PHE A 2 2.86 -1.56 -8.97
N SER A 3 3.00 -2.59 -9.81
CA SER A 3 3.78 -3.80 -9.50
C SER A 3 5.26 -3.52 -9.31
N ASP A 4 5.85 -2.61 -10.10
CA ASP A 4 7.28 -2.27 -9.98
C ASP A 4 7.57 -1.53 -8.68
N LEU A 5 6.69 -0.58 -8.31
CA LEU A 5 6.78 0.13 -7.03
C LEU A 5 6.64 -0.84 -5.85
N LYS A 6 5.68 -1.77 -5.94
CA LYS A 6 5.49 -2.84 -4.97
C LYS A 6 6.76 -3.68 -4.82
N ALA A 7 7.36 -4.12 -5.92
CA ALA A 7 8.58 -4.91 -5.93
C ALA A 7 9.75 -4.15 -5.27
N GLN A 8 9.93 -2.87 -5.59
CA GLN A 8 11.00 -2.05 -5.00
C GLN A 8 10.84 -1.88 -3.48
N ILE A 9 9.62 -1.62 -3.01
CA ILE A 9 9.32 -1.50 -1.58
C ILE A 9 9.53 -2.85 -0.88
N LEU A 10 9.10 -3.96 -1.49
CA LEU A 10 9.31 -5.31 -0.95
C LEU A 10 10.79 -5.63 -0.82
N THR A 11 11.61 -5.38 -1.85
CA THR A 11 13.06 -5.64 -1.79
C THR A 11 13.80 -4.85 -0.71
N SER A 12 13.20 -3.75 -0.23
CA SER A 12 13.75 -2.94 0.86
C SER A 12 13.39 -3.46 2.25
N GLN A 13 12.54 -4.49 2.35
CA GLN A 13 12.10 -5.09 3.60
C GLN A 13 12.63 -6.53 3.75
N PRO A 14 12.67 -7.08 4.98
CA PRO A 14 12.97 -8.49 5.23
C PRO A 14 11.94 -9.45 4.57
N VAL A 15 12.39 -10.62 4.11
CA VAL A 15 11.57 -11.59 3.34
C VAL A 15 10.35 -12.07 4.14
N ASP A 16 10.47 -12.23 5.45
CA ASP A 16 9.37 -12.58 6.37
C ASP A 16 8.25 -11.54 6.36
N GLN A 17 8.57 -10.28 6.08
CA GLN A 17 7.59 -9.20 5.99
C GLN A 17 7.05 -9.00 4.56
N HIS A 18 7.64 -9.62 3.54
CA HIS A 18 7.23 -9.43 2.14
C HIS A 18 5.77 -9.82 1.92
N GLN A 19 5.32 -10.95 2.48
CA GLN A 19 3.95 -11.41 2.29
C GLN A 19 2.94 -10.45 2.92
N ARG A 20 3.19 -10.01 4.17
CA ARG A 20 2.34 -9.04 4.86
C ARG A 20 2.31 -7.70 4.13
N LEU A 21 3.48 -7.18 3.76
CA LEU A 21 3.61 -5.92 3.04
C LEU A 21 2.94 -6.00 1.66
N SER A 22 3.04 -7.13 0.98
CA SER A 22 2.40 -7.36 -0.32
C SER A 22 0.89 -7.21 -0.22
N VAL A 23 0.26 -7.86 0.76
CA VAL A 23 -1.19 -7.77 1.01
C VAL A 23 -1.58 -6.36 1.45
N CYS A 24 -0.80 -5.73 2.34
CA CYS A 24 -1.07 -4.37 2.80
C CYS A 24 -0.95 -3.35 1.66
N PHE A 25 0.00 -3.54 0.75
CA PHE A 25 0.16 -2.69 -0.43
C PHE A 25 -1.03 -2.82 -1.39
N ASP A 26 -1.56 -4.03 -1.57
CA ASP A 26 -2.75 -4.22 -2.39
C ASP A 26 -3.96 -3.50 -1.80
N LYS A 27 -4.11 -3.51 -0.47
CA LYS A 27 -5.12 -2.71 0.24
C LYS A 27 -4.86 -1.20 0.11
N LEU A 28 -3.60 -0.77 0.19
CA LEU A 28 -3.21 0.64 0.04
C LEU A 28 -3.62 1.19 -1.33
N MET A 29 -3.38 0.40 -2.38
CA MET A 29 -3.65 0.78 -3.77
C MET A 29 -5.04 0.38 -4.27
N ALA A 30 -5.88 -0.22 -3.40
CA ALA A 30 -7.24 -0.61 -3.75
C ALA A 30 -8.06 0.62 -4.13
N ASP A 31 -8.68 0.59 -5.32
CA ASP A 31 -9.42 1.69 -5.93
C ASP A 31 -8.61 2.99 -6.12
N VAL A 32 -7.27 2.94 -6.01
CA VAL A 32 -6.40 4.09 -6.26
C VAL A 32 -5.99 4.08 -7.74
N ALA A 33 -6.40 5.11 -8.46
CA ALA A 33 -5.98 5.36 -9.82
C ALA A 33 -4.66 6.15 -9.87
N ARG A 34 -4.00 6.15 -11.03
CA ARG A 34 -2.84 7.03 -11.29
C ARG A 34 -3.32 8.43 -11.68
N SER A 35 -3.98 9.10 -10.74
CA SER A 35 -4.58 10.43 -10.90
C SER A 35 -4.40 11.27 -9.63
N LEU A 36 -4.41 12.59 -9.79
CA LEU A 36 -4.28 13.54 -8.67
C LEU A 36 -5.61 14.20 -8.29
N ASP A 37 -6.73 13.68 -8.80
CA ASP A 37 -8.06 14.15 -8.42
C ASP A 37 -8.31 14.01 -6.91
N SER A 38 -9.10 14.93 -6.35
CA SER A 38 -9.33 14.99 -4.91
C SER A 38 -9.91 13.69 -4.35
N LYS A 39 -10.83 13.03 -5.09
CA LYS A 39 -11.45 11.77 -4.65
C LYS A 39 -10.42 10.65 -4.53
N ASN A 40 -9.52 10.53 -5.50
CA ASN A 40 -8.46 9.54 -5.50
C ASN A 40 -7.44 9.80 -4.37
N ARG A 41 -7.11 11.06 -4.11
CA ARG A 41 -6.25 11.45 -2.97
C ARG A 41 -6.88 11.13 -1.62
N ASP A 42 -8.17 11.40 -1.47
CA ASP A 42 -8.91 11.07 -0.24
C ASP A 42 -8.95 9.57 -0.02
N LYS A 43 -9.22 8.79 -1.08
CA LYS A 43 -9.20 7.33 -1.05
C LYS A 43 -7.83 6.78 -0.66
N PHE A 44 -6.76 7.29 -1.26
CA PHE A 44 -5.39 6.93 -0.86
C PHE A 44 -5.12 7.24 0.61
N THR A 45 -5.56 8.39 1.11
CA THR A 45 -5.38 8.80 2.50
C THR A 45 -6.14 7.89 3.47
N GLN A 46 -7.36 7.48 3.13
CA GLN A 46 -8.13 6.50 3.88
C GLN A 46 -7.42 5.13 3.91
N ASN A 47 -7.01 4.63 2.75
CA ASN A 47 -6.31 3.36 2.64
C ASN A 47 -4.97 3.38 3.40
N LEU A 48 -4.26 4.51 3.41
CA LEU A 48 -3.02 4.70 4.17
C LEU A 48 -3.26 4.63 5.68
N THR A 49 -4.41 5.10 6.16
CA THR A 49 -4.79 5.00 7.57
C THR A 49 -4.99 3.55 7.98
N VAL A 50 -5.68 2.76 7.15
CA VAL A 50 -5.85 1.31 7.33
C VAL A 50 -4.49 0.61 7.28
N PHE A 51 -3.67 0.91 6.28
CA PHE A 51 -2.31 0.38 6.15
C PHE A 51 -1.48 0.61 7.42
N ARG A 52 -1.47 1.85 7.97
CA ARG A 52 -0.75 2.17 9.20
C ARG A 52 -1.25 1.38 10.40
N HIS A 53 -2.54 1.06 10.47
CA HIS A 53 -3.09 0.25 11.54
C HIS A 53 -2.64 -1.21 11.40
N GLU A 54 -2.82 -1.81 10.22
CA GLU A 54 -2.44 -3.20 9.92
C GLU A 54 -0.94 -3.46 10.08
N PHE A 55 -0.11 -2.47 9.75
CA PHE A 55 1.35 -2.58 9.89
C PHE A 55 1.84 -2.37 11.33
N ARG A 56 1.05 -1.67 12.16
CA ARG A 56 1.39 -1.37 13.56
C ARG A 56 0.84 -2.42 14.52
N VAL A 57 -0.22 -3.12 14.15
CA VAL A 57 -0.76 -4.26 14.90
C VAL A 57 0.13 -5.48 14.58
N LYS A 58 0.84 -5.94 15.61
CA LYS A 58 1.89 -6.98 15.56
C LYS A 58 1.39 -8.28 14.93
#